data_AF-A0A9D8BUC7-F1
#
_entry.id   AF-A0A9D8BUC7-F1
#
_cell.length_a   1.000
_cell.length_b   1.000
_cell.length_c   1.000
_cell.angle_alpha   90.00
_cell.angle_beta   90.00
_cell.angle_gamma   90.00
#
_symmetry.space_group_name_H-M   'P 1'
#
loop_
_entity.id
_entity.type
_entity.pdbx_description
1 polymer ?
#
loop_
_entity_poly.entity_id
_entity_poly.type
_entity_poly.pdbx_seq_one_letter_code
_entity_poly.pdbx_strand_id
1 'polypeptide(L)'
;MPADLDGGSFRRLLENAGRGTVKRALPGLVFHRPFLAALSHSALRVGDYKLVANWKTGNKELFDLSKDIGETNNLVAAMPEKTTEMFNMLSDYLKSVNAETYASRPAVKARSKKKAKK
;
A
#
# COMPACT_ATOMS: atom_id res chain seq x y z
N MET A 1 -6.99 -11.81 19.77
CA MET A 1 -7.66 -10.69 19.09
C MET A 1 -8.59 -11.27 18.04
N PRO A 2 -9.67 -10.58 17.64
CA PRO A 2 -10.50 -11.02 16.51
C PRO A 2 -9.64 -11.27 15.27
N ALA A 3 -10.00 -12.27 14.46
CA ALA A 3 -9.24 -12.62 13.26
C ALA A 3 -9.31 -11.53 12.18
N ASP A 4 -10.37 -10.73 12.20
CA ASP A 4 -10.75 -9.80 11.14
C ASP A 4 -10.20 -8.37 11.38
N LEU A 5 -9.26 -8.23 12.32
CA LEU A 5 -8.69 -6.94 12.70
C LEU A 5 -7.32 -6.73 12.04
N ASP A 6 -7.24 -5.78 11.12
CA ASP A 6 -5.98 -5.39 10.46
C ASP A 6 -4.96 -4.75 11.41
N GLY A 7 -5.48 -4.03 12.41
CA GLY A 7 -4.70 -3.25 13.37
C GLY A 7 -4.03 -4.09 14.45
N GLY A 8 -3.18 -3.42 15.24
CA GLY A 8 -2.60 -3.97 16.45
C GLY A 8 -2.76 -3.02 17.61
N SER A 9 -2.96 -3.54 18.82
CA SER A 9 -3.12 -2.70 20.01
C SER A 9 -1.81 -2.02 20.39
N PHE A 10 -1.84 -0.69 20.56
CA PHE A 10 -0.72 0.08 21.11
C PHE A 10 -0.65 0.09 22.63
N ARG A 11 -1.62 -0.52 23.33
CA ARG A 11 -1.72 -0.48 24.80
C ARG A 11 -0.39 -0.79 25.49
N ARG A 12 0.27 -1.88 25.10
CA ARG A 12 1.57 -2.27 25.69
C ARG A 12 2.67 -1.25 25.44
N LEU A 13 2.69 -0.59 24.29
CA LEU A 13 3.68 0.46 24.05
C LEU A 13 3.43 1.67 24.94
N LEU A 14 2.16 2.08 25.09
CA LEU A 14 1.78 3.21 25.94
C LEU A 14 2.08 2.94 27.42
N GLU A 15 1.77 1.74 27.91
CA GLU A 15 2.01 1.33 29.30
C GLU A 15 3.49 1.09 29.62
N ASN A 16 4.33 0.79 28.61
CA ASN A 16 5.75 0.44 28.80
C ASN A 16 6.73 1.46 28.18
N ALA A 17 6.38 2.75 28.18
CA ALA A 17 7.23 3.85 27.72
C ALA A 17 7.82 3.62 26.30
N GLY A 18 6.98 3.15 25.38
CA GLY A 18 7.32 2.88 23.99
C GLY A 18 8.05 1.55 23.74
N ARG A 19 8.29 0.73 24.77
CA ARG A 19 8.98 -0.56 24.61
C ARG A 19 7.99 -1.68 24.31
N GLY A 20 8.33 -2.51 23.32
CA GLY A 20 7.57 -3.69 22.93
C GLY A 20 7.28 -3.73 21.43
N THR A 21 6.39 -4.64 21.04
CA THR A 21 5.98 -4.81 19.64
C THR A 21 4.46 -4.82 19.52
N VAL A 22 4.00 -4.36 18.35
CA VAL A 22 2.58 -4.34 18.01
C VAL A 22 2.30 -5.53 17.12
N LYS A 23 1.59 -6.51 17.67
CA LYS A 23 1.18 -7.72 16.93
C LYS A 23 0.10 -7.33 15.91
N ARG A 24 0.35 -7.65 14.64
CA ARG A 24 -0.52 -7.42 13.48
C ARG A 24 -0.52 -8.66 12.60
N ALA A 25 -1.52 -8.79 11.74
CA ALA A 25 -1.58 -9.88 10.77
C ALA A 25 -0.45 -9.78 9.73
N LEU A 26 -0.12 -8.57 9.30
CA LEU A 26 1.00 -8.28 8.40
C LEU A 26 2.18 -7.68 9.19
N PRO A 27 3.43 -8.06 8.90
CA PRO A 27 4.61 -7.48 9.55
C PRO A 27 4.83 -5.98 9.25
N GLY A 28 4.10 -5.43 8.27
CA GLY A 28 4.27 -4.07 7.76
C GLY A 28 3.04 -3.19 7.82
N LEU A 29 3.16 -2.01 7.22
CA LEU A 29 2.06 -1.08 6.96
C LEU A 29 1.71 -1.12 5.48
N VAL A 30 0.42 -1.19 5.16
CA VAL A 30 -0.08 -1.15 3.78
C VAL A 30 -0.91 0.12 3.58
N PHE A 31 -0.66 0.79 2.46
CA PHE A 31 -1.45 1.90 1.97
C PHE A 31 -1.95 1.56 0.57
N HIS A 32 -3.23 1.73 0.31
CA HIS A 32 -3.84 1.32 -0.95
C HIS A 32 -4.76 2.41 -1.50
N ARG A 33 -4.52 2.83 -2.75
CA ARG A 33 -5.29 3.86 -3.46
C ARG A 33 -5.58 3.41 -4.90
N PRO A 34 -6.70 2.71 -5.16
CA PRO A 34 -6.90 2.00 -6.45
C PRO A 34 -7.38 2.90 -7.60
N PHE A 35 -8.18 3.95 -7.34
CA PHE A 35 -9.02 4.57 -8.38
C PHE A 35 -8.56 5.89 -8.99
N LEU A 36 -7.54 6.55 -8.43
CA LEU A 36 -7.09 7.81 -9.02
C LEU A 36 -6.16 7.50 -10.20
N ALA A 37 -6.66 7.61 -11.44
CA ALA A 37 -6.00 7.18 -12.67
C ALA A 37 -4.44 7.18 -12.65
N ALA A 38 -3.81 8.36 -12.61
CA ALA A 38 -2.34 8.49 -12.64
C ALA A 38 -1.64 8.15 -11.30
N LEU A 39 -2.41 7.94 -10.24
CA LEU A 39 -1.98 7.75 -8.85
C LEU A 39 -2.57 6.45 -8.27
N SER A 40 -2.79 5.45 -9.12
CA SER A 40 -3.23 4.12 -8.72
C SER A 40 -2.05 3.39 -8.09
N HIS A 41 -1.86 3.63 -6.80
CA HIS A 41 -0.66 3.25 -6.07
C HIS A 41 -0.98 2.39 -4.87
N SER A 42 -0.05 1.52 -4.52
CA SER A 42 -0.02 0.89 -3.20
C SER A 42 1.37 0.91 -2.65
N ALA A 43 1.48 1.01 -1.34
CA ALA A 43 2.76 1.00 -0.66
C ALA A 43 2.75 -0.02 0.46
N LEU A 44 3.89 -0.71 0.63
CA LEU A 44 4.17 -1.60 1.73
C LEU A 44 5.44 -1.13 2.43
N ARG A 45 5.37 -0.87 3.73
CA ARG A 45 6.56 -0.62 4.57
C ARG A 45 6.77 -1.79 5.53
N VAL A 46 7.94 -2.43 5.46
CA VAL A 46 8.37 -3.50 6.37
C VAL A 46 9.77 -3.16 6.88
N GLY A 47 9.86 -2.90 8.19
CA GLY A 47 11.09 -2.41 8.80
C GLY A 47 11.58 -1.12 8.13
N ASP A 48 12.82 -1.16 7.65
CA ASP A 48 13.49 -0.03 7.01
C ASP A 48 13.05 0.18 5.55
N TYR A 49 12.50 -0.85 4.91
CA TYR A 49 12.19 -0.78 3.49
C TYR A 49 10.74 -0.37 3.22
N LYS A 50 10.58 0.45 2.19
CA LYS A 50 9.27 0.80 1.61
C LYS A 50 9.27 0.47 0.14
N LEU A 51 8.27 -0.33 -0.27
CA LEU A 51 7.93 -0.56 -1.67
C LEU A 51 6.75 0.32 -2.06
N VAL A 52 6.80 0.93 -3.24
CA VAL A 52 5.66 1.58 -3.90
C VAL A 52 5.41 0.89 -5.24
N ALA A 53 4.17 0.51 -5.52
CA ALA A 53 3.74 -0.14 -6.75
C ALA A 53 2.73 0.73 -7.49
N ASN A 54 2.98 1.00 -8.76
CA ASN A 54 2.05 1.68 -9.65
C ASN A 54 1.28 0.66 -10.49
N TRP A 55 -0.01 0.52 -10.23
CA TRP A 55 -0.86 -0.47 -10.90
C TRP A 55 -1.21 -0.10 -12.32
N LYS A 56 -1.14 1.17 -12.69
CA LYS A 56 -1.39 1.63 -14.06
C LYS A 56 -0.19 1.36 -14.97
N THR A 57 1.02 1.62 -14.51
CA THR A 57 2.24 1.46 -15.33
C THR A 57 2.97 0.15 -15.09
N GLY A 58 2.69 -0.55 -13.99
CA GLY A 58 3.43 -1.74 -13.54
C GLY A 58 4.73 -1.41 -12.80
N ASN A 59 5.15 -0.13 -12.79
CA ASN A 59 6.41 0.30 -12.18
C ASN A 59 6.43 0.07 -10.67
N LYS A 60 7.63 -0.16 -10.16
CA LYS A 60 7.91 -0.36 -8.74
C LYS A 60 9.05 0.56 -8.33
N GLU A 61 9.02 0.96 -7.08
CA GLU A 61 10.06 1.75 -6.44
C GLU A 61 10.33 1.15 -5.06
N LEU A 62 11.60 1.08 -4.68
CA LEU A 62 12.05 0.51 -3.42
C LEU A 62 12.99 1.50 -2.75
N PHE A 63 12.72 1.82 -1.48
CA PHE A 63 13.51 2.78 -0.70
C PHE A 63 13.93 2.16 0.63
N ASP A 64 15.16 2.46 1.06
CA ASP A 64 15.65 2.18 2.42
C ASP A 64 15.49 3.45 3.27
N LEU A 65 14.40 3.53 4.03
CA LEU A 65 14.04 4.68 4.85
C LEU A 65 14.97 4.88 6.05
N SER A 66 15.79 3.88 6.41
CA SER A 66 16.80 4.06 7.47
C SER A 66 17.95 4.97 7.01
N LYS A 67 18.17 5.06 5.69
CA LYS A 67 19.25 5.84 5.05
C LYS A 67 18.72 7.00 4.22
N ASP A 68 17.51 6.88 3.68
CA ASP A 68 16.92 7.83 2.75
C ASP A 68 15.44 8.06 3.09
N ILE A 69 15.21 8.86 4.13
CA ILE A 69 13.85 9.24 4.56
C ILE A 69 13.11 10.07 3.50
N GLY A 70 13.84 10.69 2.57
CA GLY A 70 13.29 11.50 1.49
C GLY A 70 12.82 10.69 0.28
N GLU A 71 13.04 9.37 0.25
CA GLU A 71 12.69 8.49 -0.87
C GLU A 71 13.30 8.98 -2.20
N THR A 72 14.56 9.39 -2.16
CA THR A 72 15.27 10.00 -3.29
C THR A 72 16.04 8.99 -4.15
N ASN A 73 16.36 7.82 -3.61
CA ASN A 73 17.15 6.79 -4.27
C ASN A 73 16.35 5.50 -4.48
N ASN A 74 15.94 5.24 -5.72
CA ASN A 74 15.21 4.02 -6.07
C ASN A 74 16.16 2.81 -6.19
N LEU A 75 15.99 1.84 -5.29
CA LEU A 75 16.83 0.65 -5.16
C LEU A 75 16.37 -0.56 -5.99
N VAL A 76 15.32 -0.44 -6.81
CA VAL A 76 14.77 -1.61 -7.54
C VAL A 76 15.81 -2.32 -8.40
N ALA A 77 16.66 -1.58 -9.11
CA ALA A 77 17.71 -2.16 -9.94
C ALA A 77 18.84 -2.80 -9.10
N ALA A 78 19.12 -2.25 -7.92
CA ALA A 78 20.17 -2.73 -7.03
C ALA A 78 19.72 -3.90 -6.15
N MET A 79 18.41 -4.02 -5.87
CA MET A 79 17.83 -5.02 -4.97
C MET A 79 16.57 -5.69 -5.60
N PRO A 80 16.71 -6.40 -6.73
CA PRO A 80 15.57 -6.99 -7.44
C PRO A 80 14.88 -8.10 -6.66
N GLU A 81 15.64 -8.89 -5.89
CA GLU A 81 15.10 -9.95 -5.03
C GLU A 81 14.20 -9.37 -3.92
N LYS A 82 14.69 -8.35 -3.21
CA LYS A 82 13.93 -7.63 -2.16
C LYS A 82 12.67 -6.98 -2.73
N THR A 83 12.80 -6.37 -3.90
CA THR A 83 11.65 -5.78 -4.63
C THR A 83 10.59 -6.83 -4.90
N THR A 84 10.99 -8.02 -5.38
CA THR A 84 10.08 -9.12 -5.71
C THR A 84 9.42 -9.68 -4.44
N GLU A 85 10.20 -9.93 -3.38
CA GLU A 85 9.71 -10.38 -2.08
C GLU A 85 8.61 -9.45 -1.54
N MET A 86 8.90 -8.15 -1.46
CA MET A 86 7.97 -7.17 -0.94
C MET A 86 6.75 -6.99 -1.85
N PHE A 87 6.93 -7.08 -3.18
CA PHE A 87 5.82 -6.97 -4.12
C PHE A 87 4.85 -8.15 -4.01
N ASN A 88 5.38 -9.36 -3.81
CA ASN A 88 4.55 -10.55 -3.57
C ASN A 88 3.78 -10.40 -2.26
N MET A 89 4.46 -10.00 -1.17
CA MET A 89 3.81 -9.76 0.13
C MET A 89 2.67 -8.73 0.03
N LEU A 90 2.90 -7.61 -0.66
CA LEU A 90 1.86 -6.60 -0.91
C LEU A 90 0.70 -7.17 -1.73
N SER A 91 1.01 -7.86 -2.82
CA SER A 91 0.00 -8.40 -3.73
C SER A 91 -0.87 -9.46 -3.06
N ASP A 92 -0.26 -10.33 -2.26
CA ASP A 92 -0.97 -11.40 -1.56
C ASP A 92 -1.84 -10.83 -0.43
N TYR A 93 -1.36 -9.82 0.29
CA TYR A 93 -2.20 -9.10 1.25
C TYR A 93 -3.44 -8.48 0.58
N LEU A 94 -3.25 -7.73 -0.50
CA LEU A 94 -4.37 -7.10 -1.22
C LEU A 94 -5.39 -8.12 -1.74
N LYS A 95 -4.93 -9.28 -2.23
CA LYS A 95 -5.82 -10.39 -2.60
C LYS A 95 -6.58 -10.95 -1.39
N SER A 96 -5.89 -11.15 -0.27
CA SER A 96 -6.48 -11.77 0.94
C SER A 96 -7.62 -10.94 1.53
N VAL A 97 -7.56 -9.61 1.41
CA VAL A 97 -8.60 -8.69 1.89
C VAL A 97 -9.61 -8.30 0.80
N ASN A 98 -9.55 -8.95 -0.37
CA ASN A 98 -10.38 -8.62 -1.54
C ASN A 98 -10.36 -7.12 -1.87
N ALA A 99 -9.15 -6.52 -1.88
CA ALA A 99 -8.98 -5.10 -2.13
C ALA A 99 -9.49 -4.72 -3.52
N GLU A 100 -10.07 -3.53 -3.62
CA GLU A 100 -10.45 -2.94 -4.90
C GLU A 100 -9.23 -2.81 -5.82
N THR A 101 -9.43 -2.93 -7.12
CA THR A 101 -8.34 -2.82 -8.10
C THR A 101 -8.66 -1.75 -9.12
N TYR A 102 -7.65 -1.29 -9.86
CA TYR A 102 -7.89 -0.41 -10.99
C TYR A 102 -8.90 -1.00 -11.99
N ALA A 103 -8.91 -2.33 -12.15
CA ALA A 103 -9.83 -3.05 -13.03
C ALA A 103 -11.26 -3.16 -12.47
N SER A 104 -11.46 -3.12 -11.15
CA SER A 104 -12.79 -3.22 -10.53
C SER A 104 -13.59 -1.91 -10.56
N ARG A 105 -13.13 -0.89 -11.31
CA ARG A 105 -13.80 0.41 -11.40
C ARG A 105 -15.21 0.26 -11.98
N PRO A 106 -16.28 0.63 -11.26
CA PRO A 106 -17.62 0.68 -11.83
C PRO A 106 -17.66 1.67 -13.00
N ALA A 107 -18.33 1.31 -14.09
CA ALA A 107 -18.54 2.22 -15.21
C ALA A 107 -19.30 3.46 -14.71
N VAL A 108 -18.67 4.64 -14.78
CA VAL A 108 -19.34 5.90 -14.49
C VAL A 108 -20.38 6.11 -15.59
N LYS A 109 -21.68 6.01 -15.26
CA LYS A 109 -22.75 6.38 -16.19
C LYS A 109 -22.61 7.86 -16.50
N ALA A 110 -22.39 8.20 -17.78
CA ALA A 110 -22.35 9.58 -18.21
C ALA A 110 -23.65 10.30 -17.83
N ARG A 111 -23.56 11.39 -17.05
CA ARG A 111 -24.70 12.27 -16.80
C ARG A 111 -25.07 12.92 -18.13
N SER A 112 -26.23 12.61 -18.68
CA SER A 112 -26.71 13.30 -19.89
C SER A 112 -26.91 14.78 -19.56
N LYS A 113 -26.21 15.66 -20.28
CA LYS A 113 -26.50 17.09 -20.23
C LYS A 113 -27.85 17.29 -20.92
N LYS A 114 -28.93 17.48 -20.16
CA LYS A 114 -30.18 18.01 -20.72
C LYS A 114 -29.87 19.38 -21.31
N LYS A 115 -29.85 19.50 -22.64
CA LYS A 115 -29.82 20.81 -23.32
C LYS A 115 -31.08 21.56 -22.93
N ALA A 116 -30.93 22.70 -22.27
CA ALA A 116 -32.02 23.65 -22.08
C ALA A 116 -32.40 24.20 -23.47
N LYS A 117 -33.66 23.98 -23.87
CA LYS A 117 -34.22 24.52 -25.11
C LYS A 117 -34.60 25.98 -24.85
N LYS A 118 -34.07 26.88 -25.68
CA LYS A 118 -34.37 28.32 -25.67
C LYS A 118 -35.58 28.58 -26.55
#